data_AF-A0A506R344-F1
#
_entry.id   AF-A0A506R344-F1
#
_cell.length_a   1.000
_cell.length_b   1.000
_cell.length_c   1.000
_cell.angle_alpha   90.00
_cell.angle_beta   90.00
_cell.angle_gamma   90.00
#
_symmetry.space_group_name_H-M   'P 1'
#
loop_
_entity.id
_entity.type
_entity.pdbx_description
1 polymer ?
#
loop_
_entity_poly.entity_id
_entity_poly.type
_entity_poly.pdbx_seq_one_letter_code
_entity_poly.pdbx_strand_id
1 'polypeptide(L)' 'MYKENEQLKWKEAILESNLNMERAEVLLSNLLALKSPNDDSFNIPMDDVIVTLETAILLLRQC' A
#
# COMPACT_ATOMS: atom_id res chain seq x y z
N MET A 1 19.63 5.46 -28.61
CA MET A 1 19.52 4.04 -28.22
C MET A 1 19.91 3.74 -26.77
N TYR A 2 21.18 3.87 -26.31
CA TYR A 2 21.52 3.54 -24.91
C TYR A 2 20.84 4.42 -23.84
N LYS A 3 20.82 5.76 -24.03
CA LYS A 3 20.18 6.71 -23.09
C LYS A 3 18.65 6.60 -23.03
N GLU A 4 18.04 6.18 -24.11
CA GLU A 4 16.58 6.04 -24.24
C GLU A 4 16.08 4.82 -23.48
N ASN A 5 16.83 3.71 -23.52
CA ASN A 5 16.57 2.52 -22.70
C ASN A 5 16.75 2.79 -21.20
N GLU A 6 17.71 3.63 -20.80
CA GLU A 6 17.82 4.04 -19.40
C GLU A 6 16.64 4.90 -18.97
N GLN A 7 16.23 5.88 -19.78
CA GLN A 7 15.06 6.71 -19.48
C GLN A 7 13.78 5.89 -19.36
N LEU A 8 13.59 4.85 -20.17
CA LEU A 8 12.45 3.94 -20.06
C LEU A 8 12.46 3.19 -18.72
N LYS A 9 13.60 2.62 -18.34
CA LYS A 9 13.76 1.94 -17.05
C LYS A 9 13.50 2.86 -15.85
N TRP A 10 13.96 4.10 -15.91
CA TRP A 10 13.70 5.08 -14.85
C TRP A 10 12.22 5.44 -14.74
N LYS A 11 11.52 5.58 -15.88
CA LYS A 11 10.07 5.83 -15.89
C LYS A 11 9.30 4.64 -15.32
N GLU A 12 9.69 3.43 -15.65
CA GLU A 12 9.10 2.20 -15.10
C GLU A 12 9.29 2.13 -13.58
N ALA A 13 10.51 2.38 -13.08
CA ALA A 13 10.79 2.38 -11.64
C ALA A 13 10.01 3.46 -10.88
N ILE A 14 9.86 4.66 -11.45
CA ILE A 14 9.05 5.74 -10.85
C ILE A 14 7.57 5.35 -10.82
N LEU A 15 7.06 4.78 -11.92
CA LEU A 15 5.67 4.33 -12.00
C LEU A 15 5.38 3.25 -10.94
N GLU A 16 6.28 2.27 -10.81
CA GLU A 16 6.18 1.21 -9.80
C GLU A 16 6.22 1.77 -8.38
N SER A 17 7.14 2.69 -8.08
CA SER A 17 7.21 3.36 -6.78
C SER A 17 5.92 4.13 -6.46
N ASN A 18 5.33 4.81 -7.44
CA ASN A 18 4.09 5.56 -7.25
C ASN A 18 2.91 4.61 -6.99
N LEU A 19 2.80 3.51 -7.74
CA LEU A 19 1.77 2.49 -7.52
C LEU A 19 1.88 1.89 -6.11
N ASN A 20 3.10 1.60 -5.65
CA ASN A 20 3.33 1.08 -4.30
C ASN A 20 2.94 2.08 -3.21
N MET A 21 3.20 3.37 -3.43
CA MET A 21 2.79 4.43 -2.50
C MET A 21 1.26 4.56 -2.44
N GLU A 22 0.58 4.55 -3.58
CA GLU A 22 -0.89 4.58 -3.66
C GLU A 22 -1.53 3.38 -2.94
N ARG A 23 -0.98 2.18 -3.15
CA ARG A 23 -1.40 0.95 -2.45
C ARG A 23 -1.25 1.05 -0.94
N ALA A 24 -0.13 1.61 -0.46
CA ALA A 24 0.09 1.84 0.96
C ALA A 24 -0.88 2.88 1.55
N GLU A 25 -1.17 3.96 0.81
CA GLU A 25 -2.12 4.99 1.22
C GLU A 25 -3.53 4.42 1.41
N VAL A 26 -4.00 3.58 0.48
CA VAL A 26 -5.31 2.92 0.58
C VAL A 26 -5.38 2.02 1.83
N LEU A 27 -4.36 1.21 2.07
CA LEU A 27 -4.32 0.34 3.26
C LEU A 27 -4.35 1.13 4.56
N LEU A 28 -3.51 2.17 4.66
CA LEU A 28 -3.43 3.02 5.84
C LEU A 28 -4.74 3.78 6.07
N SER A 29 -5.38 4.25 4.99
CA SER A 29 -6.68 4.92 5.06
C SER A 29 -7.78 3.97 5.56
N ASN A 30 -7.79 2.73 5.07
CA ASN A 30 -8.73 1.70 5.55
C ASN A 30 -8.52 1.38 7.03
N LEU A 31 -7.27 1.28 7.48
CA LEU A 31 -6.96 1.08 8.90
C LEU A 31 -7.38 2.28 9.76
N LEU A 32 -7.09 3.50 9.32
CA LEU A 32 -7.49 4.73 10.03
C LEU A 32 -9.00 4.89 10.14
N ALA A 33 -9.76 4.48 9.12
CA ALA A 33 -11.22 4.50 9.16
C ALA A 33 -11.82 3.58 10.25
N LEU A 34 -11.04 2.62 10.74
CA LEU A 34 -11.45 1.69 11.79
C LEU A 34 -10.99 2.14 13.20
N LYS A 35 -10.36 3.32 13.31
CA LYS A 35 -10.01 3.92 14.60
C LYS A 35 -11.28 4.28 15.36
N SER A 36 -11.34 3.93 16.65
CA SER A 36 -12.41 4.35 17.53
C SER A 36 -12.44 5.88 17.64
N PRO A 37 -13.59 6.55 17.50
CA PRO A 37 -13.69 8.00 17.61
C PRO A 37 -13.44 8.51 19.04
N ASN A 38 -13.54 7.61 20.04
CA ASN A 38 -13.58 7.99 21.46
C ASN A 38 -12.38 7.48 22.26
N ASP A 39 -11.47 6.71 21.65
CA ASP A 39 -10.35 6.09 22.35
C ASP A 39 -9.17 5.88 21.38
N ASP A 40 -7.95 5.80 21.90
CA ASP A 40 -6.75 5.50 21.10
C ASP A 40 -6.61 4.00 20.82
N SER A 41 -7.71 3.40 20.36
CA SER A 41 -7.83 1.99 20.02
C SER A 41 -8.48 1.80 18.65
N PHE A 42 -8.10 0.73 17.96
CA PHE A 42 -8.78 0.29 16.74
C PHE A 42 -9.80 -0.78 17.13
N ASN A 43 -11.06 -0.59 16.77
CA ASN A 43 -12.10 -1.60 17.01
C ASN A 43 -12.43 -2.27 15.68
N ILE A 44 -11.63 -3.26 15.32
CA ILE A 44 -11.69 -3.94 14.03
C ILE A 44 -12.26 -5.34 14.23
N PRO A 45 -13.32 -5.74 13.51
CA PRO A 45 -13.73 -7.13 13.44
C PRO A 45 -12.56 -8.02 12.99
N MET A 46 -12.37 -9.16 13.63
CA MET A 46 -11.18 -10.00 13.40
C MET A 46 -11.01 -10.42 11.92
N ASP A 47 -12.12 -10.61 11.19
CA ASP A 47 -12.10 -10.94 9.76
C ASP A 47 -11.54 -9.80 8.91
N ASP A 48 -11.86 -8.53 9.24
CA ASP A 48 -11.36 -7.36 8.53
C ASP A 48 -9.86 -7.13 8.79
N VAL A 49 -9.36 -7.53 9.97
CA VAL A 49 -7.91 -7.51 10.29
C VAL A 49 -7.14 -8.48 9.42
N ILE A 50 -7.62 -9.72 9.29
CA ILE A 50 -6.93 -10.76 8.52
C ILE A 50 -6.83 -10.35 7.06
N VAL A 51 -7.94 -9.91 6.46
CA VAL A 51 -7.96 -9.45 5.05
C VAL A 51 -7.02 -8.27 4.83
N THR A 52 -6.99 -7.31 5.76
CA THR A 52 -6.10 -6.14 5.65
C THR A 52 -4.63 -6.52 5.75
N LEU A 53 -4.27 -7.42 6.66
CA LEU A 53 -2.89 -7.92 6.81
C LEU A 53 -2.45 -8.78 5.63
N GLU A 54 -3.31 -9.66 5.12
CA GLU A 54 -3.03 -10.47 3.93
C GLU A 54 -2.84 -9.60 2.69
N THR A 55 -3.69 -8.58 2.53
CA THR A 55 -3.57 -7.60 1.44
C THR A 55 -2.27 -6.81 1.55
N ALA A 56 -1.91 -6.35 2.76
CA ALA A 56 -0.63 -5.68 2.99
C ALA A 56 0.58 -6.57 2.69
N ILE A 57 0.56 -7.83 3.12
CA ILE A 57 1.63 -8.80 2.84
C ILE A 57 1.75 -9.09 1.34
N LEU A 58 0.63 -9.24 0.63
CA LEU A 58 0.61 -9.46 -0.81
C LEU A 58 1.27 -8.28 -1.55
N LEU A 59 0.94 -7.06 -1.16
CA LEU A 59 1.48 -5.84 -1.77
C LEU A 59 2.97 -5.68 -1.46
N LEU A 60 3.41 -5.98 -0.23
CA LEU A 60 4.83 -5.95 0.14
C LEU A 60 5.68 -7.01 -0.56
N ARG A 61 5.09 -8.14 -0.96
CA ARG A 61 5.78 -9.22 -1.70
C ARG A 61 5.79 -9.02 -3.21
N GLN A 62 5.08 -8.02 -3.70
CA GLN A 62 5.07 -7.62 -5.12
C GLN A 62 6.08 -6.49 -5.42
N CYS A 63 6.68 -5.90 -4.38
CA CYS A 63 7.89 -5.08 -4.47
C CYS A 63 9.15 -5.96 -4.50
#